data_AF-A0A7W9T194-F1
#
_entry.id   AF-A0A7W9T194-F1
#
_cell.length_a   1.000
_cell.length_b   1.000
_cell.length_c   1.000
_cell.angle_alpha   90.00
_cell.angle_beta   90.00
_cell.angle_gamma   90.00
#
_symmetry.space_group_name_H-M   'P 1'
#
loop_
_entity.id
_entity.type
_entity.pdbx_description
1 polymer ?
#
loop_
_entity_poly.entity_id
_entity_poly.type
_entity_poly.pdbx_seq_one_letter_code
_entity_poly.pdbx_strand_id
1 'polypeptide(L)'
;MKQYTYDLHMWNDAYGEMMNITDTLDFYRTSYEDELPRKELDVHLSALDTWAAYAHQHRLLYHVYVRLTATGQSYANVILNEGNVIVSFLDGYNREYLIYTFLGTEHDKLFLQSLHYFEYADETWCTPAESIADTQYIFTFQGHLTVNREYEKADGQRYRSQQTATHSVDITPNWEPYPELGDYAGVIELKRWGDQGSIVPLIDEAI
;
A
#
# COMPACT_ATOMS: atom_id res chain seq x y z
N MET A 1 -15.43 -6.46 -14.80
CA MET A 1 -14.79 -5.56 -13.83
C MET A 1 -14.52 -6.38 -12.58
N LYS A 2 -13.33 -6.28 -11.97
CA LYS A 2 -13.06 -6.99 -10.71
C LYS A 2 -14.00 -6.44 -9.63
N GLN A 3 -14.54 -7.32 -8.79
CA GLN A 3 -15.33 -6.95 -7.62
C GLN A 3 -14.50 -7.25 -6.37
N TYR A 4 -14.56 -6.35 -5.40
CA TYR A 4 -13.78 -6.41 -4.18
C TYR A 4 -14.67 -6.47 -2.96
N THR A 5 -14.22 -7.23 -1.96
CA THR A 5 -14.74 -7.21 -0.60
C THR A 5 -13.74 -6.48 0.28
N TYR A 6 -14.23 -5.57 1.12
CA TYR A 6 -13.41 -4.77 2.04
C TYR A 6 -13.70 -5.21 3.48
N ASP A 7 -12.67 -5.67 4.17
CA ASP A 7 -12.71 -6.11 5.55
C ASP A 7 -11.83 -5.18 6.39
N LEU A 8 -12.34 -4.64 7.49
CA LEU A 8 -11.62 -3.63 8.31
C LEU A 8 -10.58 -4.24 9.27
N HIS A 9 -9.99 -5.36 8.86
CA HIS A 9 -8.97 -6.08 9.61
C HIS A 9 -7.58 -5.61 9.21
N MET A 10 -6.64 -5.70 10.15
CA MET A 10 -5.23 -5.50 9.86
C MET A 10 -4.66 -6.70 9.11
N TRP A 11 -3.73 -6.44 8.19
CA TRP A 11 -2.88 -7.45 7.59
C TRP A 11 -1.64 -7.68 8.45
N ASN A 12 -1.31 -8.94 8.71
CA ASN A 12 -0.08 -9.33 9.37
C ASN A 12 0.98 -9.67 8.32
N ASP A 13 1.84 -8.69 8.01
CA ASP A 13 2.95 -8.83 7.07
C ASP A 13 3.91 -9.96 7.46
N ALA A 14 4.16 -10.13 8.76
CA ALA A 14 5.05 -11.14 9.30
C ALA A 14 4.53 -12.59 9.19
N TYR A 15 3.25 -12.78 8.88
CA TYR A 15 2.66 -14.13 8.72
C TYR A 15 1.88 -14.30 7.41
N GLY A 16 1.71 -13.25 6.60
CA GLY A 16 0.99 -13.32 5.34
C GLY A 16 -0.49 -13.63 5.50
N GLU A 17 -1.11 -13.12 6.56
CA GLU A 17 -2.51 -13.40 6.86
C GLU A 17 -3.26 -12.20 7.47
N MET A 18 -4.58 -12.23 7.35
CA MET A 18 -5.47 -11.26 7.97
C MET A 18 -5.54 -11.53 9.48
N MET A 19 -5.34 -10.49 10.30
CA MET A 19 -5.49 -10.59 11.75
C MET A 19 -6.95 -10.71 12.15
N ASN A 20 -7.20 -11.32 13.32
CA ASN A 20 -8.55 -11.38 13.86
C ASN A 20 -8.97 -10.02 14.46
N ILE A 21 -10.27 -9.91 14.76
CA ILE A 21 -10.89 -8.68 15.29
C ILE A 21 -10.24 -8.22 16.59
N THR A 22 -10.04 -9.14 17.54
CA THR A 22 -9.51 -8.82 18.87
C THR A 22 -8.11 -8.24 18.77
N ASP A 23 -7.21 -8.93 18.06
CA ASP A 23 -5.83 -8.48 17.93
C ASP A 23 -5.74 -7.15 17.14
N THR A 24 -6.61 -6.95 16.15
CA THR A 24 -6.69 -5.69 15.41
C THR A 24 -7.15 -4.53 16.31
N LEU A 25 -8.17 -4.73 17.15
CA LEU A 25 -8.64 -3.71 18.09
C LEU A 25 -7.64 -3.43 19.21
N ASP A 26 -6.98 -4.46 19.72
CA ASP A 26 -5.92 -4.33 20.72
C ASP A 26 -4.72 -3.56 20.17
N PHE A 27 -4.35 -3.80 18.91
CA PHE A 27 -3.33 -3.02 18.23
C PHE A 27 -3.69 -1.53 18.22
N TYR A 28 -4.90 -1.14 17.75
CA TYR A 28 -5.31 0.27 17.76
C TYR A 28 -5.37 0.87 19.16
N ARG A 29 -5.78 0.09 20.17
CA ARG A 29 -5.78 0.52 21.57
C ARG A 29 -4.38 0.88 22.00
N THR A 30 -3.41 0.00 21.79
CA THR A 30 -2.01 0.23 22.15
C THR A 30 -1.41 1.39 21.34
N SER A 31 -1.77 1.56 20.07
CA SER A 31 -1.31 2.69 19.27
C SER A 31 -1.77 4.06 19.79
N TYR A 32 -2.94 4.13 20.43
CA TYR A 32 -3.56 5.40 20.81
C TYR A 32 -3.80 5.58 22.31
N GLU A 33 -3.37 4.65 23.17
CA GLU A 33 -3.63 4.73 24.63
C GLU A 33 -3.02 5.96 25.31
N ASP A 34 -1.93 6.49 24.75
CA ASP A 34 -1.26 7.69 25.23
C ASP A 34 -1.74 8.98 24.52
N GLU A 35 -2.47 8.86 23.41
CA GLU A 35 -2.90 9.98 22.57
C GLU A 35 -4.38 10.34 22.77
N LEU A 36 -5.23 9.35 23.04
CA LEU A 36 -6.67 9.53 23.19
C LEU A 36 -7.13 9.20 24.61
N PRO A 37 -8.13 9.93 25.16
CA PRO A 37 -8.73 9.58 26.44
C PRO A 37 -9.26 8.15 26.45
N ARG A 38 -8.96 7.39 27.50
CA ARG A 38 -9.42 5.99 27.65
C ARG A 38 -10.91 5.79 27.38
N LYS A 39 -11.76 6.71 27.84
CA LYS A 39 -13.22 6.64 27.64
C LYS A 39 -13.59 6.71 26.15
N GLU A 40 -12.85 7.49 25.37
CA GLU A 40 -13.05 7.63 23.93
C GLU A 40 -12.63 6.34 23.21
N LEU A 41 -11.47 5.80 23.58
CA LEU A 41 -11.01 4.49 23.09
C LEU A 41 -12.00 3.37 23.39
N ASP A 42 -12.55 3.31 24.62
CA ASP A 42 -13.53 2.29 25.00
C ASP A 42 -14.82 2.36 24.18
N VAL A 43 -15.23 3.56 23.74
CA VAL A 43 -16.40 3.74 22.87
C VAL A 43 -16.09 3.32 21.43
N HIS A 44 -14.99 3.83 20.87
CA HIS A 44 -14.70 3.69 19.45
C HIS A 44 -14.07 2.34 19.09
N LEU A 45 -13.33 1.71 20.00
CA LEU A 45 -12.77 0.36 19.82
C LEU A 45 -13.74 -0.75 20.27
N SER A 46 -15.04 -0.51 20.21
CA SER A 46 -16.07 -1.52 20.50
C SER A 46 -16.26 -2.51 19.34
N ALA A 47 -15.96 -2.08 18.11
CA ALA A 47 -15.97 -2.89 16.90
C ALA A 47 -15.10 -2.21 15.82
N LEU A 48 -14.67 -2.97 14.80
CA LEU A 48 -13.84 -2.43 13.72
C LEU A 48 -14.55 -1.36 12.90
N ASP A 49 -15.84 -1.54 12.60
CA ASP A 49 -16.64 -0.54 11.86
C ASP A 49 -16.72 0.78 12.64
N THR A 50 -16.92 0.70 13.98
CA THR A 50 -16.96 1.86 14.86
C THR A 50 -15.62 2.60 14.87
N TRP A 51 -14.52 1.86 14.97
CA TRP A 51 -13.18 2.45 14.93
C TRP A 51 -12.88 3.06 13.58
N ALA A 52 -13.12 2.35 12.47
CA ALA A 52 -12.81 2.84 11.14
C ALA A 52 -13.59 4.11 10.80
N ALA A 53 -14.87 4.22 11.20
CA ALA A 53 -15.63 5.44 11.00
C ALA A 53 -15.04 6.64 11.77
N TYR A 54 -14.68 6.42 13.04
CA TYR A 54 -14.02 7.43 13.86
C TYR A 54 -12.63 7.78 13.30
N ALA A 55 -11.78 6.79 13.05
CA ALA A 55 -10.44 6.96 12.52
C ALA A 55 -10.45 7.67 11.17
N HIS A 56 -11.35 7.31 10.26
CA HIS A 56 -11.48 7.96 8.96
C HIS A 56 -11.81 9.45 9.08
N GLN A 57 -12.80 9.80 9.92
CA GLN A 57 -13.20 11.17 10.17
C GLN A 57 -12.05 12.00 10.78
N HIS A 58 -11.22 11.37 11.62
CA HIS A 58 -10.14 12.02 12.36
C HIS A 58 -8.76 11.83 11.74
N ARG A 59 -8.67 11.23 10.54
CA ARG A 59 -7.40 10.89 9.86
C ARG A 59 -6.46 10.03 10.72
N LEU A 60 -7.00 9.14 11.55
CA LEU A 60 -6.23 8.20 12.36
C LEU A 60 -6.01 6.87 11.63
N LEU A 61 -5.12 6.05 12.19
CA LEU A 61 -4.74 4.76 11.67
C LEU A 61 -5.91 3.78 11.65
N TYR A 62 -6.20 3.24 10.47
CA TYR A 62 -6.98 2.03 10.32
C TYR A 62 -6.61 1.28 9.04
N HIS A 63 -6.96 -0.01 9.01
CA HIS A 63 -6.63 -0.94 7.94
C HIS A 63 -7.88 -1.39 7.20
N VAL A 64 -7.68 -1.71 5.93
CA VAL A 64 -8.65 -2.37 5.07
C VAL A 64 -7.96 -3.50 4.33
N TYR A 65 -8.29 -4.72 4.71
CA TYR A 65 -7.92 -5.89 3.95
C TYR A 65 -8.91 -6.09 2.80
N VAL A 66 -8.37 -6.25 1.60
CA VAL A 66 -9.12 -6.33 0.35
C VAL A 66 -9.01 -7.72 -0.23
N ARG A 67 -10.14 -8.30 -0.61
CA ARG A 67 -10.22 -9.60 -1.29
C ARG A 67 -10.98 -9.52 -2.60
N LEU A 68 -10.65 -10.41 -3.53
CA LEU A 68 -11.46 -10.64 -4.72
C LEU A 68 -12.77 -11.32 -4.32
N THR A 69 -13.92 -10.66 -4.56
CA THR A 69 -15.24 -11.18 -4.16
C THR A 69 -15.54 -12.57 -4.74
N ALA A 70 -15.10 -12.83 -5.97
CA ALA A 70 -15.40 -14.07 -6.68
C ALA A 70 -14.65 -15.29 -6.13
N THR A 71 -13.45 -15.10 -5.59
CA THR A 71 -12.57 -16.21 -5.17
C THR A 71 -12.25 -16.20 -3.69
N GLY A 72 -12.51 -15.09 -2.99
CA GLY A 72 -12.05 -14.87 -1.61
C GLY A 72 -10.54 -14.67 -1.48
N GLN A 73 -9.80 -14.61 -2.59
CA GLN A 73 -8.34 -14.46 -2.56
C GLN A 73 -7.95 -13.06 -2.07
N SER A 74 -6.92 -13.01 -1.22
CA SER A 74 -6.21 -11.79 -0.85
C SER A 74 -5.87 -10.96 -2.09
N TYR A 75 -6.07 -9.65 -2.02
CA TYR A 75 -5.77 -8.75 -3.12
C TYR A 75 -4.87 -7.60 -2.68
N ALA A 76 -5.21 -6.93 -1.57
CA ALA A 76 -4.40 -5.83 -1.05
C ALA A 76 -4.64 -5.62 0.45
N ASN A 77 -3.70 -4.96 1.10
CA ASN A 77 -3.84 -4.30 2.39
C ASN A 77 -3.77 -2.79 2.15
N VAL A 78 -4.77 -2.04 2.63
CA VAL A 78 -4.80 -0.58 2.57
C VAL A 78 -4.67 -0.03 3.97
N ILE A 79 -3.65 0.79 4.20
CA ILE A 79 -3.38 1.46 5.48
C ILE A 79 -3.68 2.94 5.28
N LEU A 80 -4.57 3.50 6.09
CA LEU A 80 -4.86 4.92 6.10
C LEU A 80 -4.36 5.49 7.42
N ASN A 81 -3.53 6.54 7.38
CA ASN A 81 -3.00 7.17 8.58
C ASN A 81 -2.56 8.61 8.31
N GLU A 82 -2.98 9.56 9.15
CA GLU A 82 -2.63 10.99 9.06
C GLU A 82 -2.86 11.60 7.67
N GLY A 83 -3.90 11.16 6.97
CA GLY A 83 -4.21 11.61 5.61
C GLY A 83 -3.36 10.97 4.52
N ASN A 84 -2.38 10.14 4.85
CA ASN A 84 -1.63 9.31 3.91
C ASN A 84 -2.34 7.98 3.68
N VAL A 85 -2.02 7.33 2.55
CA VAL A 85 -2.53 6.00 2.23
C VAL A 85 -1.38 5.13 1.71
N ILE A 86 -1.21 3.95 2.27
CA ILE A 86 -0.29 2.92 1.76
C ILE A 86 -1.13 1.74 1.28
N VAL A 87 -0.83 1.23 0.09
CA VAL A 87 -1.48 0.05 -0.47
C VAL A 87 -0.44 -1.01 -0.75
N SER A 88 -0.46 -2.11 -0.02
CA SER A 88 0.35 -3.30 -0.31
C SER A 88 -0.49 -4.30 -1.10
N PHE A 89 -0.16 -4.55 -2.36
CA PHE A 89 -0.80 -5.56 -3.20
C PHE A 89 -0.20 -6.94 -2.93
N LEU A 90 -1.08 -7.94 -2.86
CA LEU A 90 -0.75 -9.29 -2.45
C LEU A 90 -0.78 -10.24 -3.65
N ASP A 91 0.24 -11.09 -3.77
CA ASP A 91 0.32 -12.10 -4.84
C ASP A 91 -0.39 -13.41 -4.45
N GLY A 92 -0.25 -14.44 -5.29
CA GLY A 92 -0.86 -15.76 -5.06
C GLY A 92 -0.37 -16.48 -3.80
N TYR A 93 0.75 -16.05 -3.22
CA TYR A 93 1.38 -16.59 -2.02
C TYR A 93 1.22 -15.66 -0.82
N ASN A 94 0.31 -14.68 -0.90
CA ASN A 94 0.07 -13.65 0.11
C ASN A 94 1.31 -12.78 0.41
N ARG A 95 2.21 -12.62 -0.55
CA ARG A 95 3.36 -11.72 -0.38
C ARG A 95 3.04 -10.35 -0.93
N GLU A 96 3.59 -9.32 -0.30
CA GLU A 96 3.55 -7.97 -0.84
C GLU A 96 4.45 -7.91 -2.08
N TYR A 97 3.88 -7.83 -3.28
CA TYR A 97 4.68 -7.76 -4.51
C TYR A 97 4.75 -6.34 -5.08
N LEU A 98 3.89 -5.45 -4.59
CA LEU A 98 3.84 -4.06 -5.00
C LEU A 98 3.28 -3.21 -3.85
N ILE A 99 3.95 -2.11 -3.54
CA ILE A 99 3.47 -1.13 -2.56
C ILE A 99 3.29 0.21 -3.24
N TYR A 100 2.13 0.84 -3.05
CA TYR A 100 1.91 2.25 -3.36
C TYR A 100 1.95 3.08 -2.08
N THR A 101 2.66 4.21 -2.14
CA THR A 101 2.70 5.19 -1.06
C THR A 101 2.12 6.50 -1.56
N PHE A 102 0.93 6.84 -1.06
CA PHE A 102 0.25 8.09 -1.33
C PHE A 102 0.44 9.06 -0.17
N LEU A 103 0.84 10.29 -0.50
CA LEU A 103 0.88 11.40 0.43
C LEU A 103 -0.42 12.18 0.42
N GLY A 104 -0.95 12.44 1.61
CA GLY A 104 -2.05 13.37 1.82
C GLY A 104 -1.65 14.82 1.54
N THR A 105 -2.54 15.57 0.92
CA THR A 105 -2.40 17.02 0.73
C THR A 105 -3.58 17.75 1.37
N GLU A 106 -3.44 19.06 1.62
CA GLU A 106 -4.47 19.89 2.28
C GLU A 106 -5.82 19.96 1.56
N HIS A 107 -5.92 19.48 0.32
CA HIS A 107 -7.12 19.59 -0.53
C HIS A 107 -7.89 18.26 -0.67
N ASP A 108 -7.81 17.36 0.32
CA ASP A 108 -8.41 16.01 0.29
C ASP A 108 -8.00 15.20 -0.96
N LYS A 109 -6.77 15.45 -1.43
CA LYS A 109 -6.16 14.73 -2.54
C LYS A 109 -4.93 13.98 -2.06
N LEU A 110 -4.76 12.82 -2.66
CA LEU A 110 -3.63 11.93 -2.52
C LEU A 110 -2.71 12.09 -3.73
N PHE A 111 -1.40 12.11 -3.48
CA PHE A 111 -0.39 12.03 -4.51
C PHE A 111 0.42 10.76 -4.35
N LEU A 112 0.43 9.90 -5.37
CA LEU A 112 1.28 8.72 -5.42
C LEU A 112 2.74 9.16 -5.49
N GLN A 113 3.40 9.17 -4.34
CA GLN A 113 4.79 9.56 -4.22
C GLN A 113 5.72 8.44 -4.64
N SER A 114 5.38 7.19 -4.33
CA SER A 114 6.22 6.07 -4.75
C SER A 114 5.43 4.81 -5.03
N LEU A 115 6.00 3.99 -5.91
CA LEU A 115 5.64 2.58 -6.03
C LEU A 115 6.89 1.72 -5.87
N HIS A 116 6.76 0.61 -5.14
CA HIS A 116 7.86 -0.30 -4.84
C HIS A 116 7.45 -1.72 -5.23
N TYR A 117 8.10 -2.28 -6.23
CA TYR A 117 7.83 -3.62 -6.75
C TYR A 117 8.88 -4.60 -6.25
N PHE A 118 8.47 -5.82 -5.88
CA PHE A 118 9.33 -6.87 -5.34
C PHE A 118 9.24 -8.12 -6.20
N GLU A 119 10.39 -8.76 -6.41
CA GLU A 119 10.54 -10.03 -7.12
C GLU A 119 11.10 -11.09 -6.18
N TYR A 120 10.53 -12.29 -6.23
CA TYR A 120 10.85 -13.39 -5.33
C TYR A 120 11.40 -14.59 -6.10
N ALA A 121 12.32 -15.34 -5.49
CA ALA A 121 12.99 -16.48 -6.14
C ALA A 121 12.09 -17.68 -6.37
N ASP A 122 11.13 -17.87 -5.47
CA ASP A 122 10.32 -19.08 -5.40
C ASP A 122 8.84 -18.76 -5.19
N GLU A 123 8.05 -19.82 -5.13
CA GLU A 123 6.60 -19.82 -4.97
C GLU A 123 6.23 -20.19 -3.52
N THR A 124 6.91 -19.58 -2.55
CA THR A 124 6.63 -19.76 -1.12
C THR A 124 6.38 -18.42 -0.44
N TRP A 125 5.65 -18.46 0.68
CA TRP A 125 5.45 -17.25 1.49
C TRP A 125 6.79 -16.79 2.08
N CYS A 126 7.05 -15.50 1.96
CA CYS A 126 8.19 -14.81 2.54
C CYS A 126 7.88 -13.31 2.67
N THR A 127 8.73 -12.59 3.37
CA THR A 127 8.60 -11.13 3.52
C THR A 127 9.32 -10.37 2.40
N PRO A 128 9.01 -9.08 2.15
CA PRO A 128 9.76 -8.26 1.19
C PRO A 128 11.27 -8.20 1.47
N ALA A 129 11.72 -8.45 2.71
CA ALA A 129 13.15 -8.51 3.04
C ALA A 129 13.90 -9.66 2.31
N GLU A 130 13.16 -10.68 1.89
CA GLU A 130 13.65 -11.89 1.21
C GLU A 130 13.48 -11.82 -0.32
N SER A 131 13.07 -10.67 -0.86
CA SER A 131 13.04 -10.46 -2.31
C SER A 131 14.45 -10.57 -2.92
N ILE A 132 14.54 -11.16 -4.10
CA ILE A 132 15.79 -11.24 -4.88
C ILE A 132 16.05 -9.99 -5.71
N ALA A 133 15.01 -9.22 -5.99
CA ALA A 133 15.11 -7.92 -6.61
C ALA A 133 13.94 -7.04 -6.16
N ASP A 134 14.18 -5.74 -6.19
CA ASP A 134 13.14 -4.74 -6.01
C ASP A 134 13.43 -3.50 -6.85
N THR A 135 12.36 -2.84 -7.27
CA THR A 135 12.41 -1.58 -8.01
C THR A 135 11.47 -0.57 -7.37
N GLN A 136 12.01 0.59 -7.00
CA GLN A 136 11.24 1.69 -6.43
C GLN A 136 11.26 2.90 -7.37
N TYR A 137 10.08 3.38 -7.74
CA TYR A 137 9.90 4.64 -8.45
C TYR A 137 9.45 5.69 -7.44
N ILE A 138 10.10 6.83 -7.44
CA ILE A 138 9.85 7.95 -6.53
C ILE A 138 9.57 9.20 -7.35
N PHE A 139 8.37 9.73 -7.21
CA PHE A 139 7.86 10.92 -7.88
C PHE A 139 7.86 12.12 -6.95
N THR A 140 8.00 13.30 -7.52
CA THR A 140 7.75 14.58 -6.83
C THR A 140 6.60 15.34 -7.48
N PHE A 141 6.04 16.33 -6.77
CA PHE A 141 5.01 17.23 -7.29
C PHE A 141 5.47 18.06 -8.51
N GLN A 142 6.77 18.13 -8.78
CA GLN A 142 7.35 18.83 -9.93
C GLN A 142 7.59 17.90 -11.13
N GLY A 143 7.22 16.63 -11.01
CA GLY A 143 7.42 15.62 -12.05
C GLY A 143 8.84 15.06 -12.10
N HIS A 144 9.65 15.24 -11.06
CA HIS A 144 10.92 14.52 -10.97
C HIS A 144 10.67 13.05 -10.67
N LEU A 145 11.40 12.17 -11.35
CA LEU A 145 11.35 10.73 -11.17
C LEU A 145 12.75 10.21 -10.82
N THR A 146 12.85 9.53 -9.68
CA THR A 146 14.01 8.71 -9.31
C THR A 146 13.61 7.25 -9.32
N VAL A 147 14.44 6.40 -9.91
CA VAL A 147 14.28 4.94 -9.93
C VAL A 147 15.43 4.33 -9.18
N ASN A 148 15.13 3.63 -8.09
CA ASN A 148 16.08 2.79 -7.37
C ASN A 148 15.83 1.34 -7.77
N ARG A 149 16.89 0.58 -8.02
CA ARG A 149 16.83 -0.87 -8.24
C ARG A 149 17.84 -1.55 -7.34
N GLU A 150 17.41 -2.59 -6.64
CA GLU A 150 18.28 -3.53 -5.93
C GLU A 150 18.02 -4.93 -6.47
N TYR A 151 19.08 -5.72 -6.68
CA TYR A 151 18.94 -7.10 -7.16
C TYR A 151 20.16 -7.94 -6.80
N GLU A 152 19.94 -9.24 -6.65
CA GLU A 152 20.99 -10.24 -6.44
C GLU A 152 21.41 -10.86 -7.79
N LYS A 153 22.72 -11.02 -8.02
CA LYS A 153 23.23 -11.80 -9.16
C LYS A 153 23.52 -13.23 -8.74
N ALA A 154 23.78 -14.09 -9.73
CA ALA A 154 24.10 -15.51 -9.52
C ALA A 154 25.32 -15.79 -8.61
N ASP A 155 26.15 -14.79 -8.31
CA ASP A 155 27.27 -14.87 -7.37
C ASP A 155 26.88 -14.57 -5.90
N GLY A 156 25.59 -14.32 -5.64
CA GLY A 156 25.07 -13.96 -4.31
C GLY A 156 25.38 -12.52 -3.88
N GLN A 157 25.97 -11.70 -4.76
CA GLN A 157 26.21 -10.30 -4.45
C GLN A 157 24.98 -9.45 -4.77
N ARG A 158 24.64 -8.54 -3.84
CA ARG A 158 23.60 -7.52 -4.04
C ARG A 158 24.16 -6.29 -4.73
N TYR A 159 23.45 -5.84 -5.76
CA TYR A 159 23.76 -4.66 -6.56
C TYR A 159 22.67 -3.62 -6.34
N ARG A 160 23.07 -2.35 -6.38
CA ARG A 160 22.16 -1.21 -6.28
C ARG A 160 22.46 -0.23 -7.41
N SER A 161 21.41 0.29 -8.01
CA SER A 161 21.51 1.40 -8.97
C SER A 161 20.43 2.42 -8.70
N GLN A 162 20.76 3.68 -8.97
CA GLN A 162 19.83 4.80 -8.92
C GLN A 162 19.93 5.57 -10.22
N GLN A 163 18.78 5.89 -10.80
CA GLN A 163 18.66 6.71 -12.00
C GLN A 163 17.66 7.83 -11.74
N THR A 164 17.88 9.00 -12.33
CA THR A 164 16.93 10.11 -12.29
C THR A 164 16.60 10.52 -13.71
N ALA A 165 15.31 10.70 -13.99
CA ALA A 165 14.87 11.16 -15.29
C ALA A 165 15.46 12.54 -15.61
N THR A 166 15.91 12.71 -16.85
CA THR A 166 16.51 13.97 -17.32
C THR A 166 15.48 15.07 -17.58
N HIS A 167 14.21 14.69 -17.71
CA HIS A 167 13.07 15.58 -17.96
C HIS A 167 11.94 15.23 -16.99
N SER A 168 11.07 16.20 -16.71
CA SER A 168 9.88 15.95 -15.90
C SER A 168 8.95 14.96 -16.60
N VAL A 169 8.40 14.02 -15.83
CA VAL A 169 7.37 13.08 -16.29
C VAL A 169 5.98 13.65 -16.04
N ASP A 170 4.99 13.22 -16.82
CA ASP A 170 3.58 13.58 -16.57
C ASP A 170 3.08 12.88 -15.31
N ILE A 171 2.85 13.65 -14.26
CA ILE A 171 2.37 13.16 -12.96
C ILE A 171 0.86 13.30 -12.76
N THR A 172 0.11 13.68 -13.81
CA THR A 172 -1.35 13.76 -13.74
C THR A 172 -1.99 12.44 -13.23
N PRO A 173 -1.51 11.24 -13.63
CA PRO A 173 -2.04 9.96 -13.13
C PRO A 173 -1.73 9.64 -11.67
N ASN A 174 -0.85 10.39 -11.01
CA ASN A 174 -0.50 10.18 -9.60
C ASN A 174 -1.49 10.79 -8.62
N TRP A 175 -2.45 11.56 -9.10
CA TRP A 175 -3.42 12.22 -8.26
C TRP A 175 -4.68 11.37 -8.10
N GLU A 176 -5.10 11.19 -6.85
CA GLU A 176 -6.36 10.55 -6.48
C GLU A 176 -7.12 11.43 -5.49
N PRO A 177 -8.47 11.38 -5.46
CA PRO A 177 -9.18 11.83 -4.28
C PRO A 177 -8.81 10.96 -3.08
N TYR A 178 -8.88 11.52 -1.88
CA TYR A 178 -8.87 10.70 -0.67
C TYR A 178 -10.08 9.74 -0.71
N PRO A 179 -9.91 8.42 -0.44
CA PRO A 179 -11.00 7.45 -0.55
C PRO A 179 -12.12 7.76 0.45
N GLU A 180 -13.35 7.42 0.09
CA GLU A 180 -14.46 7.43 1.05
C GLU A 180 -14.44 6.13 1.89
N LEU A 181 -14.97 6.18 3.11
CA LEU A 181 -15.09 4.98 3.94
C LEU A 181 -15.98 3.94 3.23
N GLY A 182 -15.39 2.79 2.91
CA GLY A 182 -16.08 1.70 2.20
C GLY A 182 -15.93 1.73 0.68
N ASP A 183 -15.28 2.77 0.11
CA ASP A 183 -14.90 2.82 -1.30
C ASP A 183 -13.41 3.13 -1.46
N TYR A 184 -12.63 2.07 -1.66
CA TYR A 184 -11.19 2.13 -1.81
C TYR A 184 -10.74 1.85 -3.25
N ALA A 185 -11.68 1.77 -4.21
CA ALA A 185 -11.41 1.26 -5.54
C ALA A 185 -10.34 2.08 -6.30
N GLY A 186 -10.32 3.41 -6.10
CA GLY A 186 -9.36 4.30 -6.76
C GLY A 186 -7.91 4.01 -6.36
N VAL A 187 -7.63 3.91 -5.05
CA VAL A 187 -6.25 3.69 -4.56
C VAL A 187 -5.71 2.29 -4.83
N ILE A 188 -6.59 1.30 -5.06
CA ILE A 188 -6.21 -0.10 -5.39
C ILE A 188 -6.21 -0.41 -6.89
N GLU A 189 -6.29 0.60 -7.76
CA GLU A 189 -6.19 0.43 -9.20
C GLU A 189 -4.73 0.29 -9.66
N LEU A 190 -4.41 -0.81 -10.35
CA LEU A 190 -3.06 -1.15 -10.85
C LEU A 190 -2.65 -0.41 -12.14
N LYS A 191 -3.52 0.44 -12.71
CA LYS A 191 -3.31 1.11 -13.99
C LYS A 191 -2.93 2.57 -13.81
N ARG A 192 -1.64 2.87 -13.68
CA ARG A 192 -1.19 4.27 -13.52
C ARG A 192 -0.13 4.72 -14.54
N TRP A 193 0.66 3.80 -15.12
CA TRP A 193 1.83 4.16 -15.94
C TRP A 193 2.05 3.24 -17.17
N GLY A 194 2.64 3.79 -18.25
CA GLY A 194 2.94 3.14 -19.53
C GLY A 194 1.94 3.45 -20.66
N ASP A 195 2.37 3.36 -21.93
CA ASP A 195 1.53 3.58 -23.13
C ASP A 195 0.28 2.67 -23.21
N GLN A 196 0.23 1.63 -22.36
CA GLN A 196 -0.89 0.70 -22.20
C GLN A 196 -1.40 0.57 -20.75
N GLY A 197 -0.93 1.39 -19.81
CA GLY A 197 -1.45 1.46 -18.44
C GLY A 197 -1.18 0.23 -17.57
N SER A 198 0.00 -0.36 -17.64
CA SER A 198 0.44 -1.46 -16.76
C SER A 198 1.81 -1.14 -16.19
N ILE A 199 2.11 -1.53 -14.96
CA ILE A 199 3.36 -1.23 -14.22
C ILE A 199 4.62 -1.82 -14.90
N VAL A 200 4.44 -2.77 -15.81
CA VAL A 200 5.50 -3.60 -16.43
C VAL A 200 6.48 -2.87 -17.38
N PRO A 201 6.17 -1.81 -18.14
CA PRO A 201 7.10 -1.25 -19.13
C PRO A 201 8.19 -0.36 -18.54
N LEU A 202 8.12 0.04 -17.27
CA LEU A 202 9.19 0.85 -16.67
C LEU A 202 10.42 0.02 -16.24
N ILE A 203 10.37 -1.30 -16.42
CA ILE A 203 11.46 -2.22 -16.07
C ILE A 203 12.46 -2.34 -17.24
N ASP A 204 12.00 -2.20 -18.49
CA ASP A 204 12.79 -2.55 -19.69
C ASP A 204 13.25 -1.38 -20.56
N GLU A 205 12.71 -0.17 -20.40
CA GLU A 205 13.20 0.96 -21.18
C GLU A 205 14.24 1.75 -20.40
N ALA A 206 15.51 1.47 -20.73
CA ALA A 206 16.61 2.38 -20.48
C ALA A 206 16.25 3.80 -20.95
N ILE A 207 16.07 4.70 -19.98
CA ILE A 207 16.28 6.15 -20.17
C ILE A 207 17.77 6.41 -19.99
#